data_AF-A0A4Y6RX77-F1
#
_entry.id   AF-A0A4Y6RX77-F1
#
_cell.length_a   1.000
_cell.length_b   1.000
_cell.length_c   1.000
_cell.angle_alpha   90.00
_cell.angle_beta   90.00
_cell.angle_gamma   90.00
#
_symmetry.space_group_name_H-M   'P 1'
#
loop_
_entity.id
_entity.type
_entity.pdbx_description
1 polymer ?
#
loop_
_entity_poly.entity_id
_entity_poly.type
_entity_poly.pdbx_seq_one_letter_code
_entity_poly.pdbx_strand_id
1 'polypeptide(L)'
;MLDDCMDILKIIPMNLVHQRTASWPFFPNLPENIIMTDFRCSILHSLECSMKYILKLTCSLAIMAVIGLGSAFADGKFDNAIKARKALMSLYAWNLGQLGAMAKGDAEYNPEAAKTAADNILSLATLNLGSAWPQGSDSTALPGATRAKAEAWTTYPESANIHKSLVTAATTMADVAGSGLDQVRANIGAVGGACSACHKKFRETE
;
A
#
# COMPACT_ATOMS: atom_id res chain seq x y z
N MET A 1 -19.83 1.41 17.61
CA MET A 1 -20.23 0.57 16.47
C MET A 1 -19.99 -0.88 16.88
N LEU A 2 -20.90 -1.43 17.70
CA LEU A 2 -21.11 -2.85 18.02
C LEU A 2 -22.19 -2.97 19.14
N ASP A 3 -23.30 -2.25 19.01
CA ASP A 3 -24.45 -2.34 19.93
C ASP A 3 -25.76 -2.79 19.24
N ASP A 4 -25.68 -3.40 18.03
CA ASP A 4 -26.87 -3.83 17.26
C ASP A 4 -26.90 -5.34 17.03
N CYS A 5 -26.94 -6.16 18.08
CA CYS A 5 -27.14 -7.61 17.95
C CYS A 5 -28.08 -8.23 18.99
N MET A 6 -29.03 -7.46 19.54
CA MET A 6 -29.97 -7.95 20.55
C MET A 6 -31.46 -7.67 20.26
N ASP A 7 -31.88 -7.59 18.99
CA ASP A 7 -33.28 -7.29 18.63
C ASP A 7 -34.01 -8.31 17.72
N ILE A 8 -33.56 -9.57 17.65
CA ILE A 8 -34.23 -10.59 16.79
C ILE A 8 -35.00 -11.69 17.55
N LEU A 9 -35.10 -11.64 18.89
CA LEU A 9 -35.81 -12.69 19.66
C LEU A 9 -37.18 -12.29 20.22
N LYS A 10 -37.79 -11.22 19.69
CA LYS A 10 -39.18 -10.83 20.00
C LYS A 10 -40.14 -11.04 18.82
N ILE A 11 -40.40 -12.28 18.40
CA ILE A 11 -41.68 -12.70 17.76
C ILE A 11 -41.72 -14.23 17.87
N ILE A 12 -42.36 -14.80 18.89
CA ILE A 12 -43.29 -15.95 18.77
C ILE A 12 -44.24 -15.88 19.98
N PRO A 13 -45.56 -15.65 19.79
CA PRO A 13 -46.51 -15.62 20.88
C PRO A 13 -46.88 -17.02 21.37
N MET A 14 -47.18 -17.03 22.66
CA MET A 14 -47.76 -18.10 23.47
C MET A 14 -49.17 -18.47 22.98
N ASN A 15 -49.56 -19.73 23.20
CA ASN A 15 -50.93 -20.25 23.27
C ASN A 15 -51.50 -20.95 22.01
N LEU A 16 -51.37 -22.27 21.96
CA LEU A 16 -52.42 -23.14 21.42
C LEU A 16 -52.66 -24.32 22.38
N VAL A 17 -53.77 -24.15 23.07
CA VAL A 17 -54.51 -25.09 23.90
C VAL A 17 -55.13 -26.20 23.04
N HIS A 18 -55.05 -27.43 23.55
CA HIS A 18 -55.98 -28.55 23.38
C HIS A 18 -56.08 -29.33 22.04
N GLN A 19 -56.33 -30.63 22.26
CA GLN A 19 -56.91 -31.66 21.39
C GLN A 19 -55.96 -32.44 20.47
N ARG A 20 -55.52 -33.61 20.96
CA ARG A 20 -56.00 -34.89 20.39
C ARG A 20 -55.71 -36.07 21.30
N THR A 21 -56.78 -36.62 21.85
CA THR A 21 -56.89 -37.99 22.34
C THR A 21 -56.65 -38.94 21.17
N ALA A 22 -55.52 -39.64 21.16
CA ALA A 22 -55.32 -40.81 20.33
C ALA A 22 -55.44 -42.05 21.23
N SER A 23 -56.63 -42.62 21.26
CA SER A 23 -56.91 -43.96 21.78
C SER A 23 -56.22 -44.97 20.87
N TRP A 24 -55.09 -45.54 21.34
CA TRP A 24 -54.44 -46.69 20.72
C TRP A 24 -55.03 -47.98 21.30
N PRO A 25 -55.55 -48.93 20.48
CA PRO A 25 -56.28 -50.10 20.99
C PRO A 25 -55.39 -51.35 21.15
N PHE A 26 -54.13 -51.23 21.60
CA PHE A 26 -53.16 -52.34 21.50
C PHE A 26 -52.21 -52.57 22.67
N PHE A 27 -52.62 -52.33 23.92
CA PHE A 27 -51.86 -52.84 25.08
C PHE A 27 -52.79 -53.26 26.23
N PRO A 28 -53.02 -54.57 26.45
CA PRO A 28 -53.55 -55.05 27.71
C PRO A 28 -52.39 -55.27 28.69
N ASN A 29 -52.49 -54.66 29.86
CA ASN A 29 -51.71 -54.92 31.09
C ASN A 29 -50.23 -54.52 31.11
N LEU A 30 -49.96 -53.34 31.69
CA LEU A 30 -48.69 -53.07 32.37
C LEU A 30 -48.98 -52.54 33.79
N PRO A 31 -48.24 -53.00 34.81
CA PRO A 31 -48.47 -52.63 36.19
C PRO A 31 -48.17 -51.15 36.45
N GLU A 32 -49.06 -50.50 37.19
CA GLU A 32 -48.86 -49.18 37.77
C GLU A 32 -47.61 -49.20 38.67
N ASN A 33 -46.75 -48.18 38.53
CA ASN A 33 -45.56 -47.87 39.34
C ASN A 33 -44.19 -48.15 38.69
N ILE A 34 -43.87 -47.42 37.62
CA ILE A 34 -42.50 -46.96 37.37
C ILE A 34 -42.55 -45.45 37.12
N ILE A 35 -42.10 -44.70 38.12
CA ILE A 35 -42.14 -43.25 38.18
C ILE A 35 -41.09 -42.70 37.19
N MET A 36 -41.57 -42.08 36.10
CA MET A 36 -40.78 -41.29 35.15
C MET A 36 -40.26 -39.99 35.80
N THR A 37 -39.28 -40.08 36.71
CA THR A 37 -38.58 -38.88 37.22
C THR A 37 -37.08 -38.87 36.94
N ASP A 38 -36.43 -40.01 36.68
CA ASP A 38 -34.97 -40.04 36.51
C ASP A 38 -34.45 -39.88 35.06
N PHE A 39 -35.30 -39.98 34.04
CA PHE A 39 -34.84 -39.83 32.65
C PHE A 39 -34.79 -38.38 32.15
N ARG A 40 -35.47 -37.45 32.82
CA ARG A 40 -35.51 -36.03 32.39
C ARG A 40 -34.25 -35.25 32.77
N CYS A 41 -33.46 -35.72 33.74
CA CYS A 41 -32.26 -35.00 34.18
C CYS A 41 -31.01 -35.29 33.32
N SER A 42 -30.85 -36.53 32.81
CA SER A 42 -29.67 -36.90 32.00
C SER A 42 -29.67 -36.31 30.59
N ILE A 43 -30.84 -36.08 29.99
CA ILE A 43 -30.94 -35.56 28.61
C ILE A 43 -30.71 -34.04 28.57
N LEU A 44 -31.21 -33.28 29.55
CA LEU A 44 -31.01 -31.82 29.61
C LEU A 44 -29.56 -31.45 29.93
N HIS A 45 -28.89 -32.20 30.82
CA HIS A 45 -27.47 -31.96 31.15
C HIS A 45 -26.53 -32.29 29.96
N SER A 46 -26.90 -33.26 29.13
CA SER A 46 -26.13 -33.67 27.95
C SER A 46 -26.17 -32.61 26.83
N LEU A 47 -27.32 -31.95 26.64
CA LEU A 47 -27.50 -30.92 25.61
C LEU A 47 -26.79 -29.60 25.98
N GLU A 48 -26.78 -29.22 27.25
CA GLU A 48 -26.07 -28.01 27.72
C GLU A 48 -24.54 -28.17 27.70
N CYS A 49 -24.04 -29.40 27.94
CA CYS A 49 -22.62 -29.70 27.84
C CYS A 49 -22.15 -29.73 26.37
N SER A 50 -22.95 -30.29 25.47
CA SER A 50 -22.66 -30.37 24.03
C SER A 50 -22.58 -28.99 23.36
N MET A 51 -23.46 -28.06 23.75
CA MET A 51 -23.53 -26.72 23.14
C MET A 51 -22.35 -25.81 23.55
N LYS A 52 -21.84 -25.92 24.78
CA LYS A 52 -20.65 -25.17 25.25
C LYS A 52 -19.35 -25.65 24.60
N TYR A 53 -19.25 -26.94 24.25
CA TYR A 53 -18.08 -27.48 23.56
C TYR A 53 -18.10 -27.18 22.05
N ILE A 54 -19.27 -27.19 21.40
CA ILE A 54 -19.40 -26.79 19.98
C ILE A 54 -19.10 -25.29 19.80
N LEU A 55 -19.52 -24.42 20.74
CA LEU A 55 -19.21 -22.99 20.71
C LEU A 55 -17.73 -22.67 20.98
N LYS A 56 -17.02 -23.54 21.72
CA LYS A 56 -15.56 -23.41 21.94
C LYS A 56 -14.75 -23.98 20.78
N LEU A 57 -15.20 -25.05 20.12
CA LEU A 57 -14.52 -25.61 18.94
C LEU A 57 -14.61 -24.71 17.70
N THR A 58 -15.69 -23.95 17.52
CA THR A 58 -15.86 -23.05 16.38
C THR A 58 -15.01 -21.77 16.48
N CYS A 59 -14.62 -21.33 17.68
CA CYS A 59 -13.69 -20.21 17.85
C CYS A 59 -12.21 -20.57 17.61
N SER A 60 -11.81 -21.83 17.78
CA SER A 60 -10.41 -22.24 17.60
C SER A 60 -10.00 -22.49 16.15
N LEU A 61 -10.96 -22.77 15.25
CA LEU A 61 -10.67 -22.99 13.83
C LEU A 61 -10.67 -21.72 12.98
N ALA A 62 -11.07 -20.57 13.53
CA ALA A 62 -11.04 -19.28 12.84
C ALA A 62 -9.67 -18.57 12.90
N ILE A 63 -8.75 -19.03 13.76
CA ILE A 63 -7.46 -18.34 14.01
C ILE A 63 -6.33 -18.84 13.08
N MET A 64 -6.47 -20.01 12.44
CA MET A 64 -5.46 -20.53 11.50
C MET A 64 -5.63 -20.10 10.04
N ALA A 65 -6.57 -19.21 9.72
CA ALA A 65 -6.74 -18.69 8.35
C ALA A 65 -5.94 -17.39 8.07
N VAL A 66 -5.22 -16.83 9.05
CA VAL A 66 -4.60 -15.50 8.92
C VAL A 66 -3.08 -15.54 8.65
N ILE A 67 -2.43 -16.71 8.66
CA ILE A 67 -0.95 -16.80 8.49
C ILE A 67 -0.53 -17.20 7.06
N GLY A 68 -1.48 -17.43 6.15
CA GLY A 68 -1.20 -17.89 4.78
C GLY A 68 -1.12 -16.83 3.68
N LEU A 69 -1.23 -15.52 3.99
CA LEU A 69 -1.05 -14.45 2.99
C LEU A 69 0.41 -13.96 2.88
N GLY A 70 1.35 -14.69 3.46
CA GLY A 70 2.77 -14.50 3.22
C GLY A 70 3.14 -14.92 1.81
N SER A 71 3.54 -13.95 0.99
CA SER A 71 4.22 -14.11 -0.31
C SER A 71 3.40 -14.67 -1.47
N ALA A 72 2.27 -14.04 -1.79
CA ALA A 72 2.10 -13.65 -3.18
C ALA A 72 2.92 -12.37 -3.37
N PHE A 73 4.22 -12.50 -3.67
CA PHE A 73 4.91 -11.45 -4.39
C PHE A 73 4.14 -11.31 -5.70
N ALA A 74 3.20 -10.38 -5.75
CA ALA A 74 2.74 -9.84 -7.00
C ALA A 74 3.94 -9.10 -7.58
N ASP A 75 4.82 -9.85 -8.26
CA ASP A 75 5.81 -9.32 -9.20
C ASP A 75 5.09 -8.25 -10.01
N GLY A 76 5.48 -6.98 -9.87
CA GLY A 76 4.87 -5.91 -10.65
C GLY A 76 4.05 -4.85 -9.92
N LYS A 77 3.66 -4.99 -8.64
CA LYS A 77 2.75 -3.99 -7.99
C LYS A 77 3.23 -2.54 -8.18
N PHE A 78 4.55 -2.32 -8.14
CA PHE A 78 5.16 -1.00 -8.28
C PHE A 78 6.10 -0.87 -9.49
N ASP A 79 6.23 -1.90 -10.32
CA ASP A 79 7.27 -1.94 -11.37
C ASP A 79 7.10 -0.81 -12.38
N ASN A 80 5.86 -0.54 -12.80
CA ASN A 80 5.58 0.55 -13.73
C ASN A 80 5.93 1.92 -13.12
N ALA A 81 5.61 2.14 -11.85
CA ALA A 81 5.94 3.37 -11.14
C ALA A 81 7.47 3.53 -10.99
N ILE A 82 8.16 2.46 -10.59
CA ILE A 82 9.61 2.44 -10.46
C ILE A 82 10.30 2.66 -11.81
N LYS A 83 9.82 2.00 -12.88
CA LYS A 83 10.33 2.16 -14.24
C LYS A 83 10.12 3.59 -14.73
N ALA A 84 8.95 4.19 -14.49
CA ALA A 84 8.67 5.57 -14.87
C ALA A 84 9.61 6.57 -14.18
N ARG A 85 9.79 6.49 -12.85
CA ARG A 85 10.70 7.41 -12.15
C ARG A 85 12.17 7.18 -12.51
N LYS A 86 12.59 5.94 -12.81
CA LYS A 86 13.95 5.66 -13.31
C LYS A 86 14.15 6.26 -14.70
N ALA A 87 13.17 6.13 -15.59
CA ALA A 87 13.22 6.72 -16.93
C ALA A 87 13.32 8.26 -16.87
N LEU A 88 12.54 8.90 -15.97
CA LEU A 88 12.67 10.32 -15.68
C LEU A 88 14.12 10.70 -15.30
N MET A 89 14.76 9.94 -14.40
CA MET A 89 16.15 10.18 -14.00
C MET A 89 17.15 9.98 -15.15
N SER A 90 16.93 9.01 -16.03
CA SER A 90 17.75 8.83 -17.23
C SER A 90 17.63 10.01 -18.19
N LEU A 91 16.42 10.57 -18.35
CA LEU A 91 16.21 11.74 -19.20
C LEU A 91 16.86 13.00 -18.61
N TYR A 92 16.85 13.18 -17.29
CA TYR A 92 17.63 14.24 -16.64
C TYR A 92 19.13 14.07 -16.92
N ALA A 93 19.65 12.86 -16.69
CA ALA A 93 21.07 12.57 -16.89
C ALA A 93 21.52 12.82 -18.33
N TRP A 94 20.69 12.44 -19.31
CA TRP A 94 20.94 12.70 -20.73
C TRP A 94 21.10 14.19 -21.01
N ASN A 95 20.12 15.01 -20.64
CA ASN A 95 20.13 16.44 -20.95
C ASN A 95 21.20 17.20 -20.14
N LEU A 96 21.36 16.87 -18.86
CA LEU A 96 22.42 17.47 -18.03
C LEU A 96 23.81 17.09 -18.56
N GLY A 97 23.96 15.88 -19.09
CA GLY A 97 25.19 15.41 -19.73
C GLY A 97 25.59 16.26 -20.93
N GLN A 98 24.63 16.67 -21.78
CA GLN A 98 24.89 17.57 -22.91
C GLN A 98 25.41 18.93 -22.45
N LEU A 99 24.72 19.55 -21.47
CA LEU A 99 25.17 20.81 -20.87
C LEU A 99 26.55 20.67 -20.22
N GLY A 100 26.78 19.55 -19.52
CA GLY A 100 28.06 19.26 -18.88
C GLY A 100 29.20 19.06 -19.87
N ALA A 101 28.95 18.38 -20.99
CA ALA A 101 29.94 18.20 -22.05
C ALA A 101 30.35 19.54 -22.66
N MET A 102 29.39 20.41 -22.98
CA MET A 102 29.66 21.78 -23.43
C MET A 102 30.43 22.59 -22.39
N ALA A 103 29.97 22.57 -21.13
CA ALA A 103 30.62 23.30 -20.03
C ALA A 103 32.08 22.89 -19.83
N LYS A 104 32.39 21.59 -19.96
CA LYS A 104 33.74 21.03 -19.82
C LYS A 104 34.61 21.20 -21.08
N GLY A 105 34.02 21.55 -22.22
CA GLY A 105 34.72 21.62 -23.50
C GLY A 105 34.88 20.26 -24.19
N ASP A 106 34.19 19.23 -23.71
CA ASP A 106 34.14 17.90 -24.34
C ASP A 106 33.26 17.92 -25.62
N ALA A 107 32.41 18.94 -25.76
CA ALA A 107 31.61 19.24 -26.94
C ALA A 107 31.64 20.75 -27.22
N GLU A 108 31.55 21.14 -28.49
CA GLU A 108 31.44 22.55 -28.88
C GLU A 108 30.11 23.14 -28.37
N TYR A 109 30.16 24.41 -27.91
CA TYR A 109 28.95 25.10 -27.51
C TYR A 109 28.06 25.39 -28.71
N ASN A 110 26.83 24.91 -28.65
CA ASN A 110 25.77 25.27 -29.59
C ASN A 110 24.60 25.88 -28.79
N PRO A 111 24.21 27.13 -29.07
CA PRO A 111 23.21 27.84 -28.27
C PRO A 111 21.82 27.17 -28.32
N GLU A 112 21.42 26.64 -29.48
CA GLU A 112 20.12 25.97 -29.64
C GLU A 112 20.07 24.64 -28.87
N ALA A 113 21.15 23.85 -28.92
CA ALA A 113 21.27 22.59 -28.22
C ALA A 113 21.34 22.80 -26.70
N ALA A 114 22.07 23.82 -26.24
CA ALA A 114 22.14 24.18 -24.83
C ALA A 114 20.76 24.61 -24.31
N LYS A 115 20.07 25.49 -25.05
CA LYS A 115 18.70 25.91 -24.70
C LYS A 115 17.74 24.72 -24.65
N THR A 116 17.78 23.85 -25.67
CA THR A 116 16.93 22.66 -25.74
C THR A 116 17.17 21.71 -24.57
N ALA A 117 18.43 21.43 -24.23
CA ALA A 117 18.76 20.56 -23.10
C ALA A 117 18.28 21.16 -21.76
N ALA A 118 18.42 22.47 -21.58
CA ALA A 118 17.95 23.17 -20.39
C ALA A 118 16.41 23.17 -20.28
N ASP A 119 15.71 23.45 -21.38
CA ASP A 119 14.24 23.42 -21.44
C ASP A 119 13.68 22.03 -21.16
N ASN A 120 14.35 20.99 -21.67
CA ASN A 120 14.00 19.61 -21.35
C ASN A 120 14.14 19.33 -19.85
N ILE A 121 15.22 19.77 -19.21
CA ILE A 121 15.39 19.60 -17.75
C ILE A 121 14.27 20.30 -17.00
N LEU A 122 13.91 21.54 -17.37
CA LEU A 122 12.80 22.27 -16.74
C LEU A 122 11.46 21.54 -16.96
N SER A 123 11.22 21.03 -18.16
CA SER A 123 9.99 20.29 -18.49
C SER A 123 9.89 19.01 -17.66
N LEU A 124 10.99 18.26 -17.52
CA LEU A 124 11.05 17.08 -16.66
C LEU A 124 10.86 17.45 -15.18
N ALA A 125 11.41 18.58 -14.74
CA ALA A 125 11.28 19.08 -13.36
C ALA A 125 9.87 19.51 -13.00
N THR A 126 9.10 19.98 -13.96
CA THR A 126 7.72 20.44 -13.75
C THR A 126 6.67 19.38 -14.11
N LEU A 127 7.08 18.25 -14.70
CA LEU A 127 6.21 17.12 -14.99
C LEU A 127 5.66 16.51 -13.70
N ASN A 128 4.33 16.43 -13.59
CA ASN A 128 3.69 15.80 -12.45
C ASN A 128 3.78 14.27 -12.53
N LEU A 129 4.78 13.70 -11.84
CA LEU A 129 4.98 12.27 -11.70
C LEU A 129 4.74 11.76 -10.26
N GLY A 130 3.82 12.40 -9.51
CA GLY A 130 3.50 11.95 -8.15
C GLY A 130 3.05 10.49 -8.06
N SER A 131 2.35 10.00 -9.07
CA SER A 131 1.92 8.58 -9.18
C SER A 131 3.09 7.59 -9.34
N ALA A 132 4.28 8.05 -9.71
CA ALA A 132 5.49 7.22 -9.79
C ALA A 132 6.20 7.02 -8.43
N TRP A 133 5.70 7.66 -7.37
CA TRP A 133 6.24 7.59 -6.00
C TRP A 133 5.22 7.04 -4.97
N PRO A 134 4.57 5.89 -5.22
CA PRO A 134 3.62 5.33 -4.27
C PRO A 134 4.31 4.89 -2.97
N GLN A 135 3.62 5.02 -1.84
CA GLN A 135 4.14 4.58 -0.54
C GLN A 135 4.37 3.07 -0.53
N GLY A 136 5.47 2.63 0.11
CA GLY A 136 5.91 1.24 0.12
C GLY A 136 6.62 0.79 -1.16
N SER A 137 6.98 1.74 -2.04
CA SER A 137 7.84 1.48 -3.21
C SER A 137 9.30 1.86 -2.97
N ASP A 138 9.74 1.92 -1.72
CA ASP A 138 11.12 2.19 -1.34
C ASP A 138 11.97 0.91 -1.33
N SER A 139 13.27 1.08 -1.16
CA SER A 139 14.26 -0.01 -1.20
C SER A 139 14.18 -0.96 0.01
N THR A 140 13.62 -0.53 1.15
CA THR A 140 13.42 -1.42 2.29
C THR A 140 12.25 -2.38 2.06
N ALA A 141 11.19 -1.89 1.40
CA ALA A 141 10.04 -2.71 1.01
C ALA A 141 10.30 -3.57 -0.24
N LEU A 142 11.14 -3.10 -1.16
CA LEU A 142 11.44 -3.77 -2.44
C LEU A 142 12.96 -3.85 -2.71
N PRO A 143 13.70 -4.70 -1.99
CA PRO A 143 15.14 -4.83 -2.15
C PRO A 143 15.53 -5.19 -3.60
N GLY A 144 16.54 -4.52 -4.14
CA GLY A 144 17.05 -4.76 -5.51
C GLY A 144 16.18 -4.19 -6.64
N ALA A 145 14.89 -3.96 -6.42
CA ALA A 145 14.01 -3.35 -7.42
C ALA A 145 14.23 -1.84 -7.55
N THR A 146 14.60 -1.18 -6.45
CA THR A 146 14.81 0.27 -6.41
C THR A 146 15.90 0.66 -5.42
N ARG A 147 16.46 1.86 -5.61
CA ARG A 147 17.43 2.50 -4.71
C ARG A 147 16.84 3.70 -3.97
N ALA A 148 15.54 3.95 -4.12
CA ALA A 148 14.88 5.04 -3.42
C ALA A 148 14.71 4.65 -1.97
N LYS A 149 15.41 5.34 -1.06
CA LYS A 149 15.33 5.04 0.37
C LYS A 149 13.99 5.48 0.96
N ALA A 150 13.55 4.85 2.05
CA ALA A 150 12.29 5.16 2.72
C ALA A 150 12.21 6.62 3.21
N GLU A 151 13.35 7.25 3.49
CA GLU A 151 13.48 8.64 3.92
C GLU A 151 12.89 9.63 2.93
N ALA A 152 12.81 9.29 1.64
CA ALA A 152 12.16 10.14 0.64
C ALA A 152 10.69 10.43 0.96
N TRP A 153 10.04 9.49 1.66
CA TRP A 153 8.67 9.61 2.14
C TRP A 153 8.61 10.06 3.61
N THR A 154 9.42 9.47 4.49
CA THR A 154 9.29 9.71 5.95
C THR A 154 9.80 11.09 6.39
N THR A 155 10.63 11.76 5.57
CA THR A 155 11.15 13.11 5.86
C THR A 155 10.40 14.22 5.10
N TYR A 156 9.22 13.93 4.56
CA TYR A 156 8.40 14.94 3.89
C TYR A 156 8.13 16.16 4.82
N PRO A 157 8.23 17.42 4.34
CA PRO A 157 8.32 17.86 2.94
C PRO A 157 9.74 18.04 2.39
N GLU A 158 10.78 17.48 3.01
CA GLU A 158 12.15 17.76 2.61
C GLU A 158 12.48 17.35 1.17
N SER A 159 12.06 16.16 0.74
CA SER A 159 12.19 15.70 -0.65
C SER A 159 11.52 16.66 -1.64
N ALA A 160 10.34 17.19 -1.30
CA ALA A 160 9.64 18.19 -2.09
C ALA A 160 10.36 19.55 -2.10
N ASN A 161 10.99 19.95 -0.99
CA ASN A 161 11.75 21.20 -0.95
C ASN A 161 13.01 21.14 -1.80
N ILE A 162 13.74 20.01 -1.81
CA ILE A 162 14.87 19.80 -2.73
C ILE A 162 14.38 19.81 -4.19
N HIS A 163 13.23 19.21 -4.48
CA HIS A 163 12.63 19.26 -5.82
C HIS A 163 12.29 20.69 -6.25
N LYS A 164 11.74 21.53 -5.36
CA LYS A 164 11.52 22.96 -5.65
C LYS A 164 12.83 23.67 -6.01
N SER A 165 13.91 23.40 -5.28
CA SER A 165 15.23 23.96 -5.61
C SER A 165 15.74 23.51 -6.99
N LEU A 166 15.49 22.25 -7.38
CA LEU A 166 15.77 21.77 -8.74
C LEU A 166 14.96 22.56 -9.78
N VAL A 167 13.66 22.76 -9.56
CA VAL A 167 12.80 23.54 -10.48
C VAL A 167 13.34 24.96 -10.63
N THR A 168 13.65 25.65 -9.52
CA THR A 168 14.21 27.00 -9.58
C THR A 168 15.53 27.05 -10.36
N ALA A 169 16.47 26.14 -10.08
CA ALA A 169 17.74 26.09 -10.80
C ALA A 169 17.55 25.76 -12.29
N ALA A 170 16.63 24.86 -12.61
CA ALA A 170 16.28 24.49 -13.99
C ALA A 170 15.64 25.66 -14.74
N THR A 171 14.77 26.44 -14.11
CA THR A 171 14.20 27.66 -14.70
C THR A 171 15.30 28.65 -15.04
N THR A 172 16.18 28.97 -14.08
CA THR A 172 17.30 29.88 -14.35
C THR A 172 18.19 29.37 -15.47
N MET A 173 18.53 28.08 -15.48
CA MET A 173 19.32 27.49 -16.57
C MET A 173 18.60 27.60 -17.92
N ALA A 174 17.31 27.30 -17.98
CA ALA A 174 16.50 27.40 -19.21
C ALA A 174 16.47 28.83 -19.77
N ASP A 175 16.44 29.85 -18.91
CA ASP A 175 16.43 31.26 -19.32
C ASP A 175 17.76 31.71 -19.94
N VAL A 176 18.89 31.11 -19.50
CA VAL A 176 20.23 31.63 -19.82
C VAL A 176 21.09 30.71 -20.69
N ALA A 177 20.74 29.42 -20.83
CA ALA A 177 21.60 28.41 -21.48
C ALA A 177 21.91 28.72 -22.95
N GLY A 178 21.01 29.41 -23.67
CA GLY A 178 21.21 29.82 -25.06
C GLY A 178 22.06 31.09 -25.23
N SER A 179 22.36 31.81 -24.15
CA SER A 179 22.99 33.13 -24.18
C SER A 179 24.51 33.11 -24.04
N GLY A 180 25.13 31.93 -24.04
CA GLY A 180 26.58 31.75 -24.08
C GLY A 180 27.07 30.64 -23.16
N LEU A 181 28.25 30.10 -23.49
CA LEU A 181 28.90 29.04 -22.71
C LEU A 181 29.16 29.46 -21.25
N ASP A 182 29.50 30.72 -21.01
CA ASP A 182 29.74 31.23 -19.66
C ASP A 182 28.47 31.20 -18.80
N GLN A 183 27.29 31.39 -19.41
CA GLN A 183 26.01 31.27 -18.71
C GLN A 183 25.71 29.83 -18.31
N VAL A 184 25.98 28.86 -19.20
CA VAL A 184 25.88 27.43 -18.87
C VAL A 184 26.82 27.09 -17.71
N ARG A 185 28.10 27.51 -17.79
CA ARG A 185 29.10 27.24 -16.74
C ARG A 185 28.73 27.84 -15.39
N ALA A 186 28.23 29.08 -15.39
CA ALA A 186 27.82 29.77 -14.17
C ALA A 186 26.63 29.08 -13.46
N ASN A 187 25.72 28.45 -14.22
CA ASN A 187 24.46 27.96 -13.67
C ASN A 187 24.39 26.43 -13.51
N ILE A 188 25.23 25.65 -14.21
CA ILE A 188 25.14 24.18 -14.21
C ILE A 188 25.40 23.56 -12.83
N GLY A 189 26.22 24.24 -12.01
CA GLY A 189 26.49 23.83 -10.64
C GLY A 189 25.25 23.83 -9.75
N ALA A 190 24.32 24.77 -9.93
CA ALA A 190 23.08 24.82 -9.16
C ALA A 190 22.15 23.65 -9.49
N VAL A 191 22.02 23.32 -10.79
CA VAL A 191 21.23 22.16 -11.25
C VAL A 191 21.84 20.86 -10.71
N GLY A 192 23.14 20.64 -10.94
CA GLY A 192 23.84 19.44 -10.45
C GLY A 192 23.85 19.33 -8.92
N GLY A 193 23.93 20.46 -8.22
CA GLY A 193 23.84 20.54 -6.76
C GLY A 193 22.49 20.04 -6.24
N ALA A 194 21.38 20.42 -6.87
CA ALA A 194 20.06 19.91 -6.51
C ALA A 194 19.93 18.39 -6.76
N CYS A 195 20.46 17.88 -7.87
CA CYS A 195 20.54 16.44 -8.13
C CYS A 195 21.33 15.71 -7.04
N SER A 196 22.49 16.25 -6.66
CA SER A 196 23.33 15.67 -5.60
C SER A 196 22.65 15.72 -4.23
N ALA A 197 21.96 16.81 -3.89
CA ALA A 197 21.28 16.95 -2.60
C ALA A 197 20.22 15.86 -2.42
N CYS A 198 19.42 15.59 -3.46
CA CYS A 198 18.43 14.53 -3.44
C CYS A 198 19.10 13.15 -3.36
N HIS A 199 20.07 12.85 -4.24
CA HIS A 199 20.68 11.52 -4.29
C HIS A 199 21.46 11.17 -3.02
N LYS A 200 22.21 12.10 -2.43
CA LYS A 200 22.95 11.85 -1.19
C LYS A 200 22.01 11.42 -0.05
N LYS A 201 20.82 12.03 0.00
CA LYS A 201 19.87 11.78 1.07
C LYS A 201 18.96 10.60 0.80
N PHE A 202 18.44 10.46 -0.41
CA PHE A 202 17.30 9.60 -0.73
C PHE A 202 17.60 8.48 -1.72
N ARG A 203 18.84 8.36 -2.21
CA ARG A 203 19.27 7.25 -3.06
C ARG A 203 20.33 6.42 -2.36
N GLU A 204 20.16 5.10 -2.33
CA GLU A 204 21.22 4.18 -1.90
C GLU A 204 22.45 4.34 -2.79
N THR A 205 23.64 4.20 -2.22
CA THR A 205 24.88 4.10 -3.01
C THR A 205 24.91 2.77 -3.76
N GLU A 206 25.73 2.67 -4.81
CA GLU A 206 26.02 1.35 -5.41
C GLU A 206 27.04 0.60 -4.55
#